data_AF-A0A0F9THW6-F1
#
_entry.id   AF-A0A0F9THW6-F1
#
_cell.length_a   1.000
_cell.length_b   1.000
_cell.length_c   1.000
_cell.angle_alpha   90.00
_cell.angle_beta   90.00
_cell.angle_gamma   90.00
#
_symmetry.space_group_name_H-M   'P 1'
#
loop_
_entity.id
_entity.type
_entity.pdbx_description
1 polymer ?
#
loop_
_entity_poly.entity_id
_entity_poly.type
_entity_poly.pdbx_seq_one_letter_code
_entity_poly.pdbx_strand_id
1 'polypeptide(L)'
;MRSSPNYAYLDNMYLYKITNKINNKHYIGQAVEIARRWSQHKSGARSIINGTKKMGDNGIQVVHLAIAKYGAENSLFKKDS
;
A
#
# COMPACT_ATOMS: atom_id res chain seq x y z
N MET A 1 3.03 -31.28 -13.75
CA MET A 1 2.29 -31.30 -12.47
C MET A 1 2.56 -29.99 -11.74
N ARG A 2 1.60 -29.06 -11.66
CA ARG A 2 1.70 -27.94 -10.71
C ARG A 2 1.19 -28.48 -9.38
N SER A 3 2.06 -28.55 -8.38
CA SER A 3 1.67 -28.87 -7.01
C SER A 3 0.56 -27.92 -6.56
N SER A 4 -0.52 -28.46 -5.98
CA SER A 4 -1.62 -27.68 -5.41
C SER A 4 -1.06 -26.63 -4.43
N PRO A 5 -1.51 -25.37 -4.50
CA PRO A 5 -1.01 -24.34 -3.60
C PRO A 5 -1.39 -24.68 -2.16
N ASN A 6 -0.40 -24.62 -1.26
CA ASN A 6 -0.62 -24.77 0.17
C ASN A 6 -1.37 -23.53 0.67
N TYR A 7 -2.67 -23.70 0.98
CA TYR A 7 -3.58 -22.60 1.35
C TYR A 7 -3.38 -22.07 2.78
N ALA A 8 -2.49 -22.67 3.59
CA ALA A 8 -2.21 -22.24 4.96
C ALA A 8 -1.70 -20.77 5.06
N TYR A 9 -1.24 -20.18 3.96
CA TYR A 9 -0.84 -18.77 3.91
C TYR A 9 -2.03 -17.79 3.77
N LEU A 10 -3.19 -18.25 3.28
CA LEU A 10 -4.38 -17.40 3.16
C LEU A 10 -4.98 -17.04 4.52
N ASP A 11 -4.86 -17.93 5.51
CA ASP A 11 -5.36 -17.70 6.87
C ASP A 11 -4.70 -16.49 7.56
N ASN A 12 -3.54 -16.04 7.05
CA ASN A 12 -2.82 -14.88 7.55
C ASN A 12 -2.91 -13.66 6.63
N MET A 13 -3.77 -13.67 5.60
CA MET A 13 -3.95 -12.54 4.69
C MET A 13 -4.97 -11.55 5.26
N TYR A 14 -4.56 -10.30 5.45
CA TYR A 14 -5.44 -9.24 5.93
C TYR A 14 -5.74 -8.23 4.83
N LEU A 15 -6.99 -7.77 4.79
CA LEU A 15 -7.37 -6.58 4.06
C LEU A 15 -7.05 -5.33 4.88
N TYR A 16 -6.72 -4.25 4.19
CA TYR A 16 -6.53 -2.94 4.79
C TYR A 16 -7.02 -1.84 3.85
N LYS A 17 -7.35 -0.71 4.47
CA LYS A 17 -7.80 0.50 3.81
C LYS A 17 -6.88 1.66 4.16
N ILE A 18 -6.49 2.43 3.13
CA ILE A 18 -5.85 3.73 3.25
C ILE A 18 -6.85 4.79 2.79
N THR A 19 -7.20 5.71 3.67
CA THR A 19 -8.09 6.84 3.33
C THR A 19 -7.29 8.13 3.27
N ASN A 20 -7.33 8.81 2.13
CA ASN A 20 -6.80 10.16 2.00
C ASN A 20 -7.79 11.14 2.65
N LYS A 21 -7.36 11.82 3.72
CA LYS A 21 -8.22 12.72 4.52
C LYS A 21 -8.58 14.03 3.79
N ILE A 22 -7.87 14.39 2.71
CA ILE A 22 -8.11 15.61 1.95
C ILE A 22 -9.26 15.43 0.96
N ASN A 23 -9.33 14.27 0.30
CA ASN A 23 -10.29 14.02 -0.79
C ASN A 23 -11.19 12.79 -0.57
N ASN A 24 -11.10 12.16 0.60
CA ASN A 24 -11.86 10.97 0.99
C ASN A 24 -11.75 9.78 0.03
N LYS A 25 -10.76 9.74 -0.87
CA LYS A 25 -10.52 8.56 -1.72
C LYS A 25 -9.93 7.43 -0.88
N HIS A 26 -10.34 6.22 -1.19
CA HIS A 26 -9.91 5.01 -0.52
C HIS A 26 -9.03 4.16 -1.44
N TYR A 27 -7.97 3.59 -0.87
CA TYR A 27 -7.19 2.51 -1.46
C TYR A 27 -7.39 1.27 -0.61
N ILE A 28 -7.74 0.14 -1.24
CA ILE A 28 -7.87 -1.15 -0.60
C ILE A 28 -6.71 -2.03 -1.03
N GLY A 29 -6.06 -2.68 -0.07
CA GLY A 29 -4.98 -3.62 -0.35
C GLY A 29 -5.05 -4.83 0.58
N GLN A 30 -4.21 -5.81 0.27
CA GLN A 30 -4.04 -7.01 1.08
C GLN A 30 -2.58 -7.23 1.42
N ALA A 31 -2.31 -7.75 2.62
CA ALA A 31 -0.97 -8.17 3.02
C ALA A 31 -1.04 -9.15 4.19
N VAL A 32 -0.03 -10.00 4.28
CA VAL A 32 0.22 -10.81 5.48
C VAL A 32 0.64 -9.91 6.65
N GLU A 33 1.59 -9.00 6.41
CA GLU A 33 2.13 -8.08 7.40
C GLU A 33 1.73 -6.64 7.09
N ILE A 34 0.54 -6.23 7.53
CA ILE A 34 -0.06 -4.93 7.18
C ILE A 34 0.77 -3.73 7.65
N ALA A 35 1.41 -3.81 8.82
CA ALA A 35 2.24 -2.73 9.35
C ALA A 35 3.51 -2.55 8.48
N ARG A 36 4.15 -3.65 8.11
CA ARG A 36 5.28 -3.64 7.17
C ARG A 36 4.85 -3.10 5.81
N ARG A 37 3.68 -3.50 5.32
CA ARG A 37 3.12 -3.03 4.05
C ARG A 37 2.86 -1.52 4.06
N TRP A 38 2.36 -0.97 5.17
CA TRP A 38 2.21 0.47 5.33
C TRP A 38 3.55 1.20 5.25
N SER A 39 4.58 0.69 5.92
CA SER A 39 5.94 1.25 5.83
C SER A 39 6.51 1.21 4.41
N GLN A 40 6.23 0.16 3.64
CA GLN A 40 6.61 0.08 2.23
C GLN A 40 5.91 1.15 1.37
N HIS A 41 4.62 1.39 1.58
CA HIS A 41 3.90 2.45 0.85
C HIS A 41 4.51 3.84 1.11
N LYS A 42 4.82 4.15 2.38
CA LYS A 42 5.52 5.39 2.74
C LYS A 42 6.90 5.48 2.07
N SER A 43 7.63 4.37 2.01
CA SER A 43 8.93 4.33 1.34
C SER A 43 8.82 4.55 -0.17
N GLY A 44 7.84 3.93 -0.82
CA GLY A 44 7.56 4.14 -2.25
C GLY A 44 7.19 5.59 -2.56
N ALA A 45 6.43 6.24 -1.67
CA ALA A 45 6.13 7.66 -1.78
C ALA A 45 7.38 8.54 -1.65
N ARG A 46 8.28 8.23 -0.70
CA ARG A 46 9.57 8.94 -0.58
C ARG A 46 10.42 8.82 -1.84
N SER A 47 10.45 7.66 -2.50
CA SER A 47 11.16 7.51 -3.77
C SER A 47 10.61 8.43 -4.87
N ILE A 48 9.29 8.69 -4.87
CA ILE A 48 8.67 9.66 -5.78
C ILE A 48 9.08 11.10 -5.40
N ILE A 49 9.00 11.44 -4.12
CA ILE A 49 9.38 12.79 -3.61
C ILE A 49 10.84 13.10 -3.95
N ASN A 50 11.73 12.12 -3.79
CA ASN A 50 13.15 12.27 -4.08
C ASN A 50 13.50 12.18 -5.58
N GLY A 51 12.52 12.00 -6.46
CA GLY A 51 12.71 11.91 -7.91
C GLY A 51 13.40 10.63 -8.40
N THR A 52 13.61 9.62 -7.54
CA THR A 52 14.26 8.36 -7.91
C THR A 52 13.32 7.38 -8.59
N LYS A 53 12.01 7.59 -8.45
CA LYS A 53 10.95 6.87 -9.16
C LYS A 53 9.86 7.83 -9.63
N LYS A 54 9.14 7.45 -10.68
CA LYS A 54 8.01 8.20 -11.25
C LYS A 54 6.82 7.30 -11.58
N MET A 55 5.70 7.92 -11.96
CA MET A 55 4.53 7.19 -12.46
C MET A 55 4.91 6.34 -13.68
N GLY A 56 4.51 5.07 -13.68
CA GLY A 56 4.85 4.10 -14.71
C GLY A 56 6.06 3.22 -14.37
N ASP A 57 6.90 3.59 -13.40
CA ASP A 57 8.01 2.74 -12.97
C ASP A 57 7.52 1.48 -12.23
N ASN A 58 8.27 0.39 -12.37
CA ASN A 58 7.99 -0.86 -11.66
C ASN A 58 7.89 -0.65 -10.14
N GLY A 59 6.82 -1.21 -9.57
CA GLY A 59 6.51 -1.15 -8.14
C GLY A 59 5.86 0.15 -7.68
N ILE A 60 5.63 1.14 -8.56
CA ILE A 60 4.87 2.34 -8.23
C ILE A 60 3.37 2.08 -8.37
N GLN A 61 2.63 2.40 -7.31
CA GLN A 61 1.18 2.26 -7.23
C GLN A 61 0.56 3.65 -7.02
N VAL A 62 -0.71 3.82 -7.39
CA VAL A 62 -1.44 5.09 -7.26
C VAL A 62 -1.42 5.63 -5.83
N VAL A 63 -1.45 4.74 -4.83
CA VAL A 63 -1.34 5.14 -3.42
C VAL A 63 0.00 5.80 -3.08
N HIS A 64 1.10 5.42 -3.74
CA HIS A 64 2.39 6.08 -3.55
C HIS A 64 2.35 7.52 -4.08
N LEU A 65 1.72 7.74 -5.23
CA LEU A 65 1.54 9.09 -5.81
C LEU A 65 0.66 9.96 -4.91
N ALA A 66 -0.41 9.40 -4.38
CA ALA A 66 -1.30 10.11 -3.46
C ALA A 66 -0.57 10.50 -2.16
N ILE A 67 0.17 9.58 -1.55
CA ILE A 67 0.96 9.86 -0.34
C ILE A 67 2.06 10.88 -0.65
N ALA A 68 2.73 10.78 -1.80
CA ALA A 68 3.77 11.74 -2.19
C ALA A 68 3.20 13.15 -2.39
N LYS A 69 2.02 13.27 -2.99
CA LYS A 69 1.35 14.54 -3.27
C LYS A 69 0.79 15.21 -2.02
N TYR A 70 0.19 14.43 -1.13
CA TYR A 70 -0.61 14.96 -0.02
C TYR A 70 0.02 14.75 1.36
N GLY A 71 1.13 14.03 1.46
CA GLY A 71 1.76 13.68 2.73
C GLY A 71 1.16 12.42 3.37
N ALA A 72 2.00 11.68 4.09
CA ALA A 72 1.59 10.45 4.78
C ALA A 72 0.74 10.73 6.01
N GLU A 73 0.94 11.88 6.64
CA GLU A 73 0.11 12.43 7.73
C GLU A 73 -1.34 12.67 7.32
N ASN A 74 -1.59 12.84 6.02
CA ASN A 74 -2.93 12.96 5.44
C ASN A 74 -3.55 11.61 5.03
N SER A 75 -2.92 10.49 5.39
CA SER A 75 -3.39 9.15 5.09
C SER A 75 -3.74 8.39 6.38
N LEU A 76 -4.99 7.93 6.50
CA LEU A 76 -5.45 7.08 7.58
C LEU A 76 -5.37 5.60 7.15
N PHE A 77 -4.44 4.86 7.75
CA PHE A 77 -4.27 3.41 7.53
C PHE A 77 -5.05 2.61 8.57
N LYS A 78 -5.90 1.69 8.14
CA LYS A 78 -6.65 0.78 9.02
C LYS A 78 -6.68 -0.62 8.44
N LYS A 79 -6.47 -1.63 9.30
CA LYS A 79 -6.86 -3.02 9.00
C LYS A 79 -8.37 -3.06 8.81
N ASP A 80 -8.85 -3.73 7.77
CA ASP A 80 -10.28 -4.05 7.67
C ASP A 80 -10.55 -5.26 8.56
N SER A 81 -11.52 -5.10 9.47
CA SER A 81 -11.90 -6.06 10.50
C SER A 81 -12.68 -7.23 9.92
#